data_AF-A0A7Y3PBH8-F1
#
_entry.id   AF-A0A7Y3PBH8-F1
#
_cell.length_a   1.000
_cell.length_b   1.000
_cell.length_c   1.000
_cell.angle_alpha   90.00
_cell.angle_beta   90.00
_cell.angle_gamma   90.00
#
_symmetry.space_group_name_H-M   'P 1'
#
loop_
_entity.id
_entity.type
_entity.pdbx_description
1 polymer ?
#
loop_
_entity_poly.entity_id
_entity_poly.type
_entity_poly.pdbx_seq_one_letter_code
_entity_poly.pdbx_strand_id
1 'polypeptide(L)' 'TDQMARDADVIVTMGCGDACPYYPDKRYDDWELTDPAGQPLEVVRTVRDEIRERVRALLRELGALTE' A
#
# COMPACT_ATOMS: atom_id res chain seq x y z
N THR A 1 8.24 6.93 -9.16
CA THR A 1 8.40 7.47 -10.53
C THR A 1 7.76 6.50 -11.52
N ASP A 2 7.48 6.91 -12.76
CA ASP A 2 6.82 6.05 -13.77
C ASP A 2 7.53 4.70 -13.97
N GLN A 3 8.87 4.71 -14.03
CA GLN A 3 9.67 3.49 -14.16
C GLN A 3 9.44 2.51 -13.00
N MET A 4 9.38 2.99 -11.75
CA MET A 4 9.11 2.13 -10.59
C MET A 4 7.74 1.44 -10.68
N ALA A 5 6.73 2.12 -11.25
CA ALA A 5 5.41 1.54 -11.42
C ALA A 5 5.37 0.49 -12.53
N ARG A 6 6.16 0.65 -13.60
CA ARG A 6 6.31 -0.36 -14.66
C ARG A 6 7.03 -1.62 -14.16
N ASP A 7 8.00 -1.46 -13.27
CA ASP A 7 8.80 -2.57 -12.74
C ASP A 7 8.12 -3.31 -11.57
N ALA A 8 7.11 -2.72 -10.95
CA ALA A 8 6.38 -3.33 -9.84
C ALA A 8 5.45 -4.46 -10.30
N ASP A 9 5.27 -5.49 -9.47
CA ASP A 9 4.25 -6.54 -9.68
C ASP A 9 2.88 -6.13 -9.10
N VAL A 10 2.91 -5.38 -7.99
CA VAL A 10 1.73 -4.90 -7.27
C VAL A 10 1.89 -3.41 -6.99
N ILE A 11 0.84 -2.63 -7.27
CA ILE A 11 0.75 -1.20 -6.95
C ILE A 11 -0.31 -1.04 -5.86
N VAL A 12 0.10 -0.55 -4.71
CA VAL A 12 -0.81 -0.28 -3.57
C VAL A 12 -1.12 1.21 -3.52
N THR A 13 -2.40 1.56 -3.52
CA THR A 13 -2.88 2.93 -3.29
C THR A 13 -3.42 3.06 -1.88
N MET A 14 -3.23 4.23 -1.25
CA MET A 14 -3.67 4.51 0.12
C MET A 14 -4.53 5.78 0.16
N GLY A 15 -5.53 5.86 -0.73
CA GLY A 15 -6.48 6.97 -0.77
C GLY A 15 -5.93 8.32 -1.28
N CYS A 16 -4.78 8.34 -1.95
CA CYS A 16 -4.17 9.62 -2.36
C CYS A 16 -4.92 10.38 -3.47
N GLY A 17 -5.92 9.78 -4.14
CA GLY A 17 -6.74 10.44 -5.18
C GLY A 17 -5.98 10.90 -6.43
N ASP A 18 -4.64 10.91 -6.39
CA ASP A 18 -3.77 11.27 -7.50
C ASP A 18 -3.66 10.10 -8.47
N ALA A 19 -4.04 10.37 -9.70
CA ALA A 19 -4.02 9.43 -10.81
C ALA A 19 -2.57 9.05 -11.17
N CYS A 20 -2.03 8.04 -10.50
CA CYS A 20 -0.96 7.24 -11.10
C CYS A 20 -1.43 6.75 -12.48
N PRO A 21 -0.55 6.72 -13.50
CA PRO A 21 -0.90 6.12 -14.78
C PRO A 21 -1.41 4.69 -14.56
N TYR A 22 -2.51 4.33 -15.22
CA TYR A 22 -3.06 2.99 -15.14
C TYR A 22 -2.28 2.06 -16.07
N TYR A 23 -1.76 0.95 -15.52
CA TYR A 23 -1.03 -0.08 -16.23
C TYR A 23 -1.87 -1.38 -16.20
N PRO A 24 -2.45 -1.82 -17.32
CA PRO A 24 -3.43 -2.90 -17.34
C PRO A 24 -2.89 -4.26 -16.87
N ASP A 25 -1.57 -4.48 -16.97
CA ASP A 25 -0.92 -5.73 -16.60
C ASP A 25 -0.51 -5.78 -15.11
N LYS A 26 -0.90 -4.77 -14.31
CA LYS A 26 -0.51 -4.67 -12.89
C LYS A 26 -1.67 -4.99 -11.96
N ARG A 27 -1.38 -5.67 -10.85
CA ARG A 27 -2.33 -5.79 -9.73
C ARG A 27 -2.38 -4.48 -8.96
N TYR A 28 -3.59 -3.98 -8.74
CA TYR A 28 -3.85 -2.81 -7.92
C TYR A 28 -4.61 -3.20 -6.67
N ASP A 29 -4.07 -2.82 -5.52
CA ASP A 29 -4.73 -2.97 -4.23
C ASP A 29 -5.00 -1.58 -3.66
N ASP A 30 -6.28 -1.27 -3.42
CA ASP A 30 -6.66 -0.01 -2.78
C ASP A 30 -6.89 -0.21 -1.29
N TRP A 31 -6.05 0.43 -0.50
CA TRP A 31 -6.05 0.37 0.93
C TRP A 31 -6.72 1.61 1.48
N GLU A 32 -8.01 1.50 1.78
CA GLU A 32 -8.72 2.53 2.54
C GLU A 32 -8.11 2.60 3.94
N LEU A 33 -7.51 3.75 4.25
CA LEU A 33 -6.81 4.05 5.50
C LEU A 33 -7.20 5.46 5.95
N THR A 34 -7.21 5.69 7.26
CA THR A 34 -7.39 7.04 7.81
C THR A 34 -6.17 7.89 7.48
N ASP A 35 -6.38 9.10 6.95
CA ASP A 35 -5.28 10.05 6.71
C ASP A 35 -4.63 10.47 8.06
N PRO A 36 -3.35 10.15 8.28
CA PRO A 36 -2.66 10.49 9.53
C PRO A 36 -2.27 11.98 9.62
N ALA A 37 -2.37 12.76 8.53
CA ALA A 37 -1.94 14.16 8.52
C ALA A 37 -2.73 15.00 9.54
N GLY A 38 -2.00 15.69 10.42
CA GLY A 38 -2.60 16.55 11.45
C GLY A 38 -3.30 15.81 12.60
N GLN A 39 -3.29 14.47 12.61
CA GLN A 39 -3.90 13.66 13.66
C GLN A 39 -2.98 13.49 14.89
N PRO A 40 -3.54 13.16 16.07
CA PRO A 40 -2.75 12.80 17.25
C PRO A 40 -1.83 11.59 16.98
N LEU A 41 -0.68 11.54 17.68
CA LEU A 41 0.33 10.49 17.51
C LEU A 41 -0.24 9.06 17.62
N GLU A 42 -1.23 8.85 18.49
CA GLU A 42 -1.82 7.52 18.65
C GLU A 42 -2.62 7.08 17.42
N VAL A 43 -3.29 8.00 16.72
CA VAL A 43 -3.96 7.71 15.44
C VAL A 43 -2.91 7.35 14.39
N VAL A 44 -1.82 8.11 14.32
CA VAL A 44 -0.71 7.82 13.39
C VAL A 44 -0.12 6.43 13.64
N ARG A 45 0.03 6.04 14.92
CA ARG A 45 0.52 4.71 15.29
C ARG A 45 -0.44 3.60 14.88
N THR A 46 -1.75 3.80 15.06
CA THR A 46 -2.78 2.86 14.59
C THR A 46 -2.69 2.65 13.08
N VAL A 47 -2.63 3.73 12.29
CA VAL A 47 -2.52 3.64 10.81
C VAL A 47 -1.24 2.91 10.40
N ARG A 48 -0.10 3.21 11.04
CA ARG A 48 1.17 2.51 10.80
C ARG A 48 1.06 1.01 11.09
N ASP A 49 0.39 0.63 12.17
CA ASP A 49 0.27 -0.77 12.57
C ASP A 49 -0.66 -1.54 11.63
N GLU A 50 -1.72 -0.90 11.15
CA GLU A 50 -2.58 -1.43 10.09
C GLU A 50 -1.82 -1.65 8.78
N ILE A 51 -1.03 -0.66 8.33
CA ILE A 51 -0.16 -0.81 7.15
C ILE A 51 0.80 -1.99 7.33
N ARG A 52 1.39 -2.16 8.52
CA ARG A 52 2.30 -3.27 8.81
C ARG A 52 1.59 -4.62 8.63
N GLU A 53 0.37 -4.76 9.12
CA GLU A 53 -0.39 -6.00 9.01
C GLU A 53 -0.74 -6.32 7.55
N ARG A 54 -1.21 -5.33 6.79
CA ARG A 54 -1.52 -5.48 5.36
C ARG A 54 -0.28 -5.83 4.53
N VAL A 55 0.85 -5.19 4.79
CA VAL A 55 2.13 -5.54 4.13
C VAL A 55 2.55 -6.98 4.45
N ARG A 56 2.42 -7.43 5.71
CA ARG A 56 2.74 -8.82 6.07
C ARG A 56 1.82 -9.82 5.37
N ALA A 57 0.54 -9.52 5.28
CA ALA A 57 -0.41 -10.36 4.54
C ALA A 57 -0.03 -10.45 3.05
N LEU A 58 0.24 -9.31 2.41
CA LEU A 58 0.67 -9.24 1.01
C LEU A 58 1.96 -10.03 0.77
N LEU A 59 2.97 -9.89 1.63
CA LEU A 59 4.22 -10.65 1.50
C LEU A 59 4.01 -12.17 1.61
N ARG A 60 3.06 -12.62 2.44
CA ARG A 60 2.69 -14.05 2.50
C ARG A 60 1.98 -14.49 1.22
N GLU A 61 1.04 -13.70 0.72
CA GLU A 61 0.34 -13.98 -0.56
C GLU A 61 1.33 -14.12 -1.73
N LEU A 62 2.35 -13.26 -1.76
CA LEU A 62 3.39 -13.27 -2.78
C LEU A 62 4.45 -14.37 -2.57
N GLY A 63 4.34 -15.16 -1.49
CA GLY A 63 5.32 -16.20 -1.15
C GLY A 63 6.69 -15.66 -0.74
N ALA A 64 6.79 -14.36 -0.45
CA ALA A 64 8.03 -13.68 -0.06
C ALA A 64 8.40 -13.90 1.43
N LEU A 65 7.46 -14.40 2.23
CA LEU A 65 7.69 -14.89 3.58
C LEU A 65 7.41 -16.39 3.61
N THR A 66 8.46 -17.19 3.57
CA THR A 66 8.41 -18.61 3.97
C THR A 66 8.59 -18.71 5.49
N GLU A 67 7.86 -19.64 6.13
CA GLU A 67 8.03 -19.96 7.56
C GLU A 67 9.45 -20.44 7.89
#